data_AF-A0A1D8UR89-F1
#
_entry.id   AF-A0A1D8UR89-F1
#
_cell.length_a   1.000
_cell.length_b   1.000
_cell.length_c   1.000
_cell.angle_alpha   90.00
_cell.angle_beta   90.00
_cell.angle_gamma   90.00
#
_symmetry.space_group_name_H-M   'P 1'
#
loop_
_entity.id
_entity.type
_entity.pdbx_description
1 polymer ?
#
loop_
_entity_poly.entity_id
_entity_poly.type
_entity_poly.pdbx_seq_one_letter_code
_entity_poly.pdbx_strand_id
1 'polypeptide(L)'
;MRGGDNFTGADSDRSGLTTVAIQLIHQDTELRNFLIKPENYNRSPWSAEEVEQVMGSSRIAHIAHESGQTPNATEEALCEVLPMLGRSMAKKESEKRQPM
;
A
#
# COMPACT_ATOMS: atom_id res chain seq x y z
N MET A 1 -11.18 9.20 -23.47
CA MET A 1 -11.63 8.92 -22.09
C MET A 1 -10.39 8.65 -21.25
N ARG A 2 -9.88 9.65 -20.50
CA ARG A 2 -8.83 9.46 -19.50
C ARG A 2 -9.53 9.51 -18.14
N GLY A 3 -9.76 8.35 -17.55
CA GLY A 3 -10.23 8.23 -16.17
C GLY A 3 -9.13 8.74 -15.26
N GLY A 4 -9.20 10.02 -14.92
CA GLY A 4 -8.44 10.61 -13.84
C GLY A 4 -9.09 10.20 -12.54
N ASP A 5 -8.76 9.01 -12.05
CA ASP A 5 -9.14 8.59 -10.72
C ASP A 5 -8.34 9.42 -9.71
N ASN A 6 -9.05 10.39 -9.18
CA ASN A 6 -8.70 11.38 -8.19
C ASN A 6 -8.08 10.77 -6.92
N PHE A 7 -6.78 10.50 -6.93
CA PHE A 7 -5.94 10.33 -5.74
C PHE A 7 -5.28 11.66 -5.36
N THR A 8 -6.02 12.76 -5.44
CA THR A 8 -5.59 14.06 -4.91
C THR A 8 -5.98 14.13 -3.43
N GLY A 9 -5.15 13.53 -2.59
CA GLY A 9 -5.38 13.50 -1.14
C GLY A 9 -4.23 12.90 -0.32
N ALA A 10 -3.03 12.80 -0.88
CA ALA A 10 -1.82 12.39 -0.17
C ALA A 10 -0.78 13.51 -0.22
N ASP A 11 -1.18 14.72 0.18
CA ASP A 11 -0.30 15.90 0.28
C ASP A 11 0.71 15.80 1.46
N SER A 12 0.82 14.64 2.10
CA SER A 12 1.84 14.35 3.13
C SER A 12 2.91 13.36 2.70
N ASP A 13 2.80 12.73 1.51
CA ASP A 13 3.78 11.73 1.03
C ASP A 13 4.91 12.43 0.26
N ARG A 14 5.80 13.11 0.98
CA ARG A 14 6.94 13.86 0.41
C ARG A 14 7.94 13.02 -0.40
N SER A 15 7.77 11.69 -0.48
CA SER A 15 8.70 10.76 -1.11
C SER A 15 8.10 9.94 -2.27
N GLY A 16 6.80 10.04 -2.57
CA GLY A 16 6.16 9.26 -3.65
C GLY A 16 6.03 7.75 -3.37
N LEU A 17 6.65 7.22 -2.31
CA LEU A 17 6.61 5.81 -1.91
C LEU A 17 5.18 5.32 -1.71
N THR A 18 4.35 6.08 -0.99
CA THR A 18 2.97 5.68 -0.74
C THR A 18 2.20 5.60 -2.06
N THR A 19 2.47 6.52 -2.98
CA THR A 19 1.84 6.53 -4.31
C THR A 19 2.22 5.28 -5.12
N VAL A 20 3.51 4.93 -5.18
CA VAL A 20 3.98 3.74 -5.90
C VAL A 20 3.45 2.46 -5.23
N ALA A 21 3.45 2.40 -3.90
CA ALA A 21 2.90 1.27 -3.16
C ALA A 21 1.40 1.08 -3.42
N ILE A 22 0.61 2.16 -3.43
CA ILE A 22 -0.82 2.10 -3.79
C ILE A 22 -1.01 1.56 -5.21
N GLN A 23 -0.22 2.05 -6.18
CA GLN A 23 -0.31 1.58 -7.57
C GLN A 23 0.00 0.09 -7.66
N LEU A 24 1.06 -0.36 -6.98
CA LEU A 24 1.44 -1.76 -6.95
C LEU A 24 0.33 -2.63 -6.33
N ILE A 25 -0.23 -2.22 -5.20
CA ILE A 25 -1.34 -2.93 -4.54
C ILE A 25 -2.59 -2.95 -5.44
N HIS A 26 -2.86 -1.88 -6.19
CA HIS A 26 -3.96 -1.87 -7.15
C HIS A 26 -3.74 -2.81 -8.34
N GLN A 27 -2.50 -2.94 -8.80
CA GLN A 27 -2.15 -3.88 -9.87
C GLN A 27 -2.18 -5.33 -9.37
N ASP A 28 -1.78 -5.55 -8.12
CA ASP A 28 -1.67 -6.87 -7.50
C ASP A 28 -2.90 -7.19 -6.64
N THR A 29 -3.89 -7.83 -7.27
CA THR A 29 -5.17 -8.13 -6.63
C THR A 29 -5.03 -9.11 -5.45
N GLU A 30 -4.03 -9.99 -5.48
CA GLU A 30 -3.76 -10.92 -4.37
C GLU A 30 -3.23 -10.17 -3.16
N LEU A 31 -2.22 -9.32 -3.34
CA LEU A 31 -1.69 -8.43 -2.31
C LEU A 31 -2.79 -7.54 -1.72
N ARG A 32 -3.63 -6.95 -2.58
CA ARG A 32 -4.78 -6.14 -2.14
C ARG A 32 -5.73 -6.95 -1.26
N ASN A 33 -6.17 -8.11 -1.72
CA ASN A 33 -7.09 -8.97 -0.99
C ASN A 33 -6.52 -9.43 0.34
N PHE A 34 -5.21 -9.62 0.41
CA PHE A 34 -4.51 -9.93 1.63
C PHE A 34 -4.50 -8.72 2.59
N LEU A 35 -4.11 -7.53 2.13
CA LEU A 35 -4.02 -6.32 2.97
C LEU A 35 -5.38 -5.82 3.50
N ILE A 36 -6.48 -6.02 2.76
CA ILE A 36 -7.82 -5.62 3.20
C ILE A 36 -8.43 -6.56 4.26
N LYS A 37 -7.73 -7.64 4.64
CA LYS A 37 -8.21 -8.50 5.72
C LYS A 37 -8.05 -7.80 7.07
N PRO A 38 -9.05 -7.87 7.97
CA PRO A 38 -9.00 -7.23 9.28
C PRO A 38 -7.83 -7.70 10.13
N GLU A 39 -7.45 -8.97 10.04
CA GLU A 39 -6.28 -9.52 10.72
C GLU A 39 -4.96 -8.85 10.29
N ASN A 40 -4.89 -8.36 9.05
CA ASN A 40 -3.68 -7.83 8.44
C ASN A 40 -3.54 -6.32 8.67
N TYR A 41 -4.60 -5.53 8.49
CA TYR A 41 -4.52 -4.08 8.72
C TYR A 41 -4.69 -3.66 10.19
N ASN A 42 -5.27 -4.50 11.06
CA ASN A 42 -5.28 -4.22 12.51
C ASN A 42 -3.96 -4.56 13.19
N ARG A 43 -3.14 -5.39 12.55
CA ARG A 43 -1.79 -5.69 13.00
C ARG A 43 -0.92 -4.53 12.55
N SER A 44 -0.70 -3.55 13.43
CA SER A 44 0.14 -2.39 13.14
C SER A 44 0.99 -2.05 14.37
N PRO A 45 2.30 -1.80 14.20
CA PRO A 45 3.07 -1.86 12.95
C PRO A 45 3.38 -3.30 12.50
N TRP A 46 3.65 -3.47 11.20
CA TRP A 46 4.19 -4.72 10.64
C TRP A 46 5.69 -4.82 10.95
N SER A 47 6.21 -6.04 11.06
CA SER A 47 7.67 -6.25 11.08
C SER A 47 8.25 -6.20 9.67
N ALA A 48 9.50 -5.74 9.53
CA ALA A 48 10.23 -5.73 8.26
C ALA A 48 10.20 -7.11 7.55
N GLU A 49 10.40 -8.19 8.32
CA GLU A 49 10.30 -9.56 7.81
C GLU A 49 8.91 -9.91 7.24
N GLU A 50 7.83 -9.38 7.83
CA GLU A 50 6.47 -9.60 7.34
C GLU A 50 6.20 -8.80 6.07
N VAL A 51 6.71 -7.56 6.02
CA VAL A 51 6.67 -6.73 4.82
C VAL A 51 7.43 -7.40 3.68
N GLU A 52 8.65 -7.91 3.92
CA GLU A 52 9.42 -8.64 2.93
C GLU A 52 8.69 -9.92 2.48
N GLN A 53 8.07 -10.67 3.38
CA GLN A 53 7.32 -11.87 2.99
C GLN A 53 6.11 -11.56 2.10
N VAL A 54 5.44 -10.44 2.32
CA VAL A 54 4.20 -10.08 1.62
C VAL A 54 4.47 -9.32 0.32
N MET A 55 5.37 -8.34 0.37
CA MET A 55 5.76 -7.57 -0.80
C MET A 55 6.79 -8.34 -1.63
N GLY A 56 7.72 -9.04 -1.01
CA GLY A 56 8.89 -9.61 -1.67
C GLY A 56 9.95 -8.54 -1.93
N SER A 57 11.21 -8.94 -1.81
CA SER A 57 12.36 -8.05 -2.00
C SER A 57 12.38 -7.40 -3.41
N SER A 58 11.80 -8.06 -4.42
CA SER A 58 11.66 -7.51 -5.78
C SER A 58 10.71 -6.32 -5.85
N ARG A 59 9.56 -6.36 -5.17
CA ARG A 59 8.60 -5.25 -5.16
C ARG A 59 9.11 -4.10 -4.30
N ILE A 60 9.75 -4.40 -3.17
CA ILE A 60 10.41 -3.40 -2.33
C ILE A 60 11.50 -2.68 -3.13
N ALA A 61 12.34 -3.41 -3.86
CA ALA A 61 13.37 -2.82 -4.71
C ALA A 61 12.78 -1.96 -5.83
N HIS A 62 11.65 -2.36 -6.42
CA HIS A 62 10.95 -1.55 -7.42
C HIS A 62 10.42 -0.24 -6.82
N ILE A 63 9.74 -0.31 -5.67
CA ILE A 63 9.23 0.89 -4.98
C ILE A 63 10.39 1.82 -4.58
N ALA A 64 11.48 1.25 -4.07
CA ALA A 64 12.68 1.99 -3.72
C ALA A 64 13.27 2.73 -4.95
N HIS A 65 13.35 2.04 -6.09
CA HIS A 65 13.83 2.63 -7.34
C HIS A 65 12.94 3.79 -7.81
N GLU A 66 11.62 3.58 -7.84
CA GLU A 66 10.65 4.59 -8.32
C GLU A 66 10.49 5.77 -7.36
N SER A 67 10.60 5.53 -6.05
CA SER A 67 10.55 6.59 -5.02
C SER A 67 11.90 7.31 -4.82
N GLY A 68 12.99 6.81 -5.43
CA GLY A 68 14.33 7.33 -5.22
C GLY A 68 14.88 7.06 -3.81
N GLN A 69 14.34 6.06 -3.11
CA GLN A 69 14.77 5.66 -1.77
C GLN A 69 15.61 4.37 -1.80
N THR A 70 16.20 4.01 -0.67
CA THR A 70 16.85 2.71 -0.50
C THR A 70 15.81 1.63 -0.20
N PRO A 71 16.06 0.36 -0.56
CA PRO A 71 15.15 -0.74 -0.24
C PRO A 71 14.92 -0.87 1.27
N ASN A 72 15.94 -0.64 2.10
CA ASN A 72 15.82 -0.66 3.55
C ASN A 72 14.88 0.44 4.08
N ALA A 73 15.06 1.69 3.63
CA ALA A 73 14.16 2.78 4.03
C ALA A 73 12.73 2.58 3.50
N THR A 74 12.60 1.94 2.34
CA THR A 74 11.31 1.61 1.73
C THR A 74 10.59 0.55 2.56
N GLU A 75 11.28 -0.51 2.96
CA GLU A 75 10.75 -1.55 3.82
C GLU A 75 10.29 -0.99 5.16
N GLU A 76 11.12 -0.18 5.83
CA GLU A 76 10.74 0.45 7.10
C GLU A 76 9.52 1.37 6.95
N ALA A 77 9.43 2.13 5.86
CA ALA A 77 8.25 2.95 5.59
C ALA A 77 7.00 2.08 5.31
N LEU A 78 7.16 0.96 4.60
CA LEU A 78 6.08 0.03 4.30
C LEU A 78 5.52 -0.65 5.57
N CYS A 79 6.31 -0.81 6.62
CA CYS A 79 5.85 -1.33 7.92
C CYS A 79 4.68 -0.52 8.51
N GLU A 80 4.68 0.80 8.27
CA GLU A 80 3.62 1.72 8.72
C GLU A 80 2.58 1.96 7.62
N VAL A 81 3.01 2.04 6.35
CA VAL A 81 2.15 2.38 5.22
C VAL A 81 1.21 1.23 4.85
N LEU A 82 1.66 -0.02 4.81
CA LEU A 82 0.84 -1.18 4.42
C LEU A 82 -0.45 -1.34 5.24
N PRO A 83 -0.44 -1.32 6.60
CA PRO A 83 -1.67 -1.42 7.37
C PRO A 83 -2.60 -0.21 7.16
N MET A 84 -2.05 1.00 6.99
CA MET A 84 -2.87 2.18 6.66
C MET A 84 -3.56 2.04 5.30
N LEU A 85 -2.83 1.56 4.28
CA LEU A 85 -3.36 1.32 2.94
C LEU A 85 -4.40 0.21 2.94
N GLY A 86 -4.12 -0.91 3.63
CA GLY A 86 -5.07 -2.02 3.80
C GLY A 86 -6.38 -1.56 4.43
N ARG A 87 -6.32 -0.77 5.50
CA ARG A 87 -7.50 -0.20 6.16
C ARG A 87 -8.27 0.75 5.24
N SER A 88 -7.57 1.64 4.53
CA SER A 88 -8.19 2.59 3.59
C SER A 88 -8.90 1.88 2.44
N MET A 89 -8.25 0.86 1.86
CA MET A 89 -8.80 0.03 0.79
C MET A 89 -9.99 -0.81 1.26
N ALA A 90 -9.91 -1.41 2.45
CA ALA A 90 -11.02 -2.16 3.05
C ALA A 90 -12.24 -1.27 3.27
N LYS A 91 -12.02 -0.05 3.79
CA LYS A 91 -13.08 0.96 3.96
C LYS A 91 -13.73 1.31 2.61
N LYS A 92 -12.91 1.58 1.59
CA LYS A 92 -13.40 1.90 0.23
C LYS A 92 -14.20 0.75 -0.40
N GLU A 93 -13.78 -0.50 -0.17
CA GLU A 93 -14.55 -1.68 -0.61
C GLU A 93 -15.88 -1.82 0.14
N SER A 94 -15.90 -1.54 1.44
CA SER A 94 -17.14 -1.57 2.24
C SER A 94 -18.13 -0.47 1.83
N GLU A 95 -17.65 0.74 1.51
CA GLU A 95 -18.46 1.84 0.98
C GLU A 95 -19.02 1.52 -0.41
N LYS A 96 -18.24 0.87 -1.28
CA LYS A 96 -18.70 0.46 -2.62
C LYS A 96 -19.79 -0.63 -2.58
N ARG A 97 -19.88 -1.38 -1.48
CA ARG A 97 -20.86 -2.45 -1.25
C ARG A 97 -22.12 -2.00 -0.52
N GLN A 98 -22.27 -0.72 -0.18
CA GLN A 98 -23.54 -0.15 0.21
C GLN A 98 -24.29 0.35 -1.04
N PRO A 99 -25.25 -0.40 -1.59
CA PRO A 99 -26.21 0.19 -2.52
C PRO A 99 -27.03 1.24 -1.75
N MET A 100 -27.12 2.44 -2.31
CA MET A 100 -28.22 3.36 -1.99
C MET A 100 -29.55 2.75 -2.44
#